data_AF-A0A075KGW4-F1
#
_entry.id   AF-A0A075KGW4-F1
#
_cell.length_a   1.000
_cell.length_b   1.000
_cell.length_c   1.000
_cell.angle_alpha   90.00
_cell.angle_beta   90.00
_cell.angle_gamma   90.00
#
_symmetry.space_group_name_H-M   'P 1'
#
loop_
_entity.id
_entity.type
_entity.pdbx_description
1 polymer ?
#
loop_
_entity_poly.entity_id
_entity_poly.type
_entity_poly.pdbx_seq_one_letter_code
_entity_poly.pdbx_strand_id
1 'polypeptide(L)'
;MPKFIIQSQEFDITMNDIEENMRNIEPQKRPRNMYMVAINGKFFPIKQPIIAVTGLSMIEVTMLDAYLIMEKLGYCIQFQR
;
A
#
# COMPACT_ATOMS: atom_id res chain seq x y z
N MET A 1 -5.56 -16.10 -5.64
CA MET A 1 -5.20 -14.88 -4.87
C MET A 1 -3.70 -14.72 -4.95
N PRO A 2 -3.15 -13.53 -5.23
CA PRO A 2 -1.71 -13.35 -5.31
C PRO A 2 -1.09 -13.41 -3.91
N LYS A 3 -0.01 -14.18 -3.79
CA LYS A 3 0.80 -14.30 -2.59
C LYS A 3 1.98 -13.36 -2.65
N PHE A 4 2.22 -12.63 -1.58
CA PHE A 4 3.34 -11.72 -1.44
C PHE A 4 4.16 -12.10 -0.20
N ILE A 5 5.47 -11.94 -0.31
CA ILE A 5 6.39 -12.17 0.81
C ILE A 5 6.92 -10.81 1.24
N ILE A 6 6.69 -10.46 2.51
CA ILE A 6 7.24 -9.25 3.14
C ILE A 6 8.00 -9.73 4.38
N GLN A 7 9.30 -9.44 4.46
CA GLN A 7 10.17 -9.87 5.57
C GLN A 7 10.02 -11.35 5.97
N SER A 8 9.99 -12.24 4.99
CA SER A 8 9.85 -13.70 5.19
C SER A 8 8.49 -14.15 5.73
N GLN A 9 7.48 -13.27 5.74
CA GLN A 9 6.08 -13.62 6.03
C GLN A 9 5.26 -13.63 4.73
N GLU A 10 4.42 -14.65 4.56
CA GLU A 10 3.49 -14.76 3.43
C GLU A 10 2.16 -14.06 3.73
N PHE A 11 1.70 -13.26 2.77
CA PHE A 11 0.41 -12.59 2.81
C PHE A 11 -0.39 -12.89 1.53
N ASP A 12 -1.63 -13.28 1.71
CA ASP A 12 -2.63 -13.31 0.65
C ASP A 12 -3.31 -11.95 0.61
N ILE A 13 -2.96 -11.11 -0.37
CA ILE A 13 -3.48 -9.74 -0.50
C ILE A 13 -4.21 -9.62 -1.83
N THR A 14 -5.43 -9.11 -1.80
CA THR A 14 -6.20 -8.79 -3.02
C THR A 14 -6.50 -7.30 -3.12
N MET A 15 -6.94 -6.87 -4.30
CA MET A 15 -7.38 -5.50 -4.52
C MET A 15 -8.57 -5.14 -3.60
N ASN A 16 -9.51 -6.07 -3.40
CA ASN A 16 -10.67 -5.87 -2.53
C ASN A 16 -10.26 -5.69 -1.05
N ASP A 17 -9.26 -6.45 -0.58
CA ASP A 17 -8.75 -6.31 0.80
C ASP A 17 -8.19 -4.90 1.01
N ILE A 18 -7.46 -4.36 0.03
CA ILE A 18 -6.95 -2.99 0.07
C ILE A 18 -8.11 -1.98 0.09
N GLU A 19 -9.08 -2.11 -0.81
CA GLU A 19 -10.20 -1.17 -0.88
C GLU A 19 -11.03 -1.17 0.40
N GLU A 20 -11.38 -2.33 0.94
CA GLU A 20 -12.19 -2.47 2.16
C GLU A 20 -11.48 -1.91 3.40
N ASN A 21 -10.21 -2.27 3.61
CA ASN A 21 -9.45 -1.79 4.76
C ASN A 21 -9.21 -0.28 4.69
N MET A 22 -9.13 0.30 3.49
CA MET A 22 -8.88 1.73 3.30
C MET A 22 -10.14 2.60 3.31
N ARG A 23 -11.36 2.05 3.32
CA ARG A 23 -12.62 2.85 3.27
C ARG A 23 -12.72 3.91 4.37
N ASN A 24 -12.31 3.57 5.58
CA ASN A 24 -12.44 4.42 6.77
C ASN A 24 -11.10 5.00 7.24
N ILE A 25 -10.04 4.86 6.43
CA ILE A 25 -8.70 5.34 6.78
C ILE A 25 -8.45 6.67 6.07
N GLU A 26 -8.03 7.68 6.84
CA GLU A 26 -7.59 8.94 6.26
C GLU A 26 -6.13 8.86 5.77
N PRO A 27 -5.80 9.50 4.63
CA PRO A 27 -4.43 9.58 4.18
C PRO A 27 -3.52 10.20 5.24
N GLN A 28 -2.42 9.52 5.54
CA GLN A 28 -1.40 10.09 6.41
C GLN A 28 -0.85 11.36 5.76
N LYS A 29 -0.82 12.45 6.53
CA LYS A 29 -0.14 13.69 6.12
C LYS A 29 1.35 13.38 5.99
N ARG A 30 1.84 13.32 4.75
CA ARG A 30 3.23 12.99 4.45
C ARG A 30 3.84 13.94 3.42
N PRO A 31 5.18 14.07 3.43
CA PRO A 31 5.89 15.16 2.77
C PRO A 31 5.80 15.07 1.24
N ARG A 32 6.02 16.24 0.61
CA ARG A 32 6.34 16.37 -0.82
C ARG A 32 7.53 15.45 -1.17
N ASN A 33 7.54 14.83 -2.35
CA ASN A 33 8.51 13.81 -2.81
C ASN A 33 8.25 12.36 -2.33
N MET A 34 7.09 11.79 -2.63
CA MET A 34 6.82 10.38 -2.32
C MET A 34 5.94 9.71 -3.38
N TYR A 35 6.07 8.39 -3.50
CA TYR A 35 5.14 7.57 -4.24
C TYR A 35 3.77 7.52 -3.54
N MET A 36 2.74 7.81 -4.31
CA MET A 36 1.34 7.86 -3.90
C MET A 36 0.50 6.94 -4.78
N VAL A 37 -0.64 6.51 -4.25
CA VAL A 37 -1.60 5.65 -4.95
C VAL A 37 -3.02 6.15 -4.68
N ALA A 38 -3.86 6.14 -5.71
CA ALA A 38 -5.28 6.47 -5.58
C ALA A 38 -6.07 5.22 -5.15
N ILE A 39 -6.79 5.32 -4.04
CA ILE A 39 -7.66 4.25 -3.51
C ILE A 39 -8.94 4.93 -3.01
N ASN A 40 -10.11 4.42 -3.38
CA ASN A 40 -11.41 4.97 -2.96
C ASN A 40 -11.52 6.50 -3.16
N GLY A 41 -10.94 7.04 -4.24
CA GLY A 41 -10.95 8.47 -4.56
C GLY A 41 -10.00 9.35 -3.72
N LYS A 42 -9.16 8.77 -2.86
CA LYS A 42 -8.16 9.49 -2.05
C LYS A 42 -6.74 9.03 -2.41
N PHE A 43 -5.77 9.94 -2.27
CA PHE A 43 -4.35 9.62 -2.49
C PHE A 43 -3.66 9.25 -1.19
N PHE A 44 -3.04 8.07 -1.17
CA PHE A 44 -2.34 7.52 -0.01
C PHE A 44 -0.86 7.33 -0.29
N PRO A 45 0.00 7.47 0.72
CA PRO A 45 1.37 6.93 0.69
C PRO A 45 1.35 5.45 0.33
N ILE A 46 2.17 4.99 -0.62
CA ILE A 46 2.11 3.58 -1.08
C ILE A 46 2.26 2.54 0.04
N LYS A 47 2.98 2.87 1.12
CA LYS A 47 3.15 1.97 2.28
C LYS A 47 1.92 1.87 3.18
N GLN A 48 1.08 2.90 3.21
CA GLN A 48 -0.04 2.97 4.15
C GLN A 48 -1.08 1.86 3.90
N PRO A 49 -1.51 1.59 2.66
CA PRO A 49 -2.41 0.48 2.36
C PRO A 49 -1.85 -0.88 2.73
N ILE A 50 -0.55 -1.10 2.50
CA ILE A 50 0.12 -2.37 2.85
C ILE A 50 0.14 -2.56 4.36
N ILE A 51 0.50 -1.53 5.12
CA ILE A 51 0.46 -1.55 6.59
C ILE A 51 -0.96 -1.81 7.10
N ALA A 52 -1.97 -1.17 6.49
CA ALA A 52 -3.36 -1.34 6.89
C ALA A 52 -3.86 -2.78 6.72
N VAL A 53 -3.48 -3.46 5.64
CA VAL A 53 -3.91 -4.84 5.35
C VAL A 53 -3.07 -5.88 6.09
N THR A 54 -1.76 -5.65 6.23
CA THR A 54 -0.84 -6.66 6.81
C THR A 54 -0.65 -6.52 8.31
N GLY A 55 -0.98 -5.36 8.89
CA GLY A 55 -0.71 -5.05 10.30
C GLY A 55 0.77 -4.85 10.62
N LEU A 56 1.66 -4.95 9.62
CA LEU A 56 3.09 -4.73 9.77
C LEU A 56 3.39 -3.27 10.12
N SER A 57 4.47 -3.05 10.88
CA SER A 57 4.93 -1.71 11.18
C SER A 57 5.54 -1.03 9.94
N MET A 58 5.69 0.29 10.04
CA MET A 58 6.28 1.08 8.95
C MET A 58 7.73 0.70 8.64
N ILE A 59 8.48 0.17 9.60
CA ILE A 59 9.87 -0.23 9.41
C ILE A 59 9.93 -1.56 8.66
N GLU A 60 8.93 -2.42 8.85
CA GLU A 60 8.89 -3.75 8.26
C GLU A 60 8.59 -3.72 6.76
N VAL A 61 7.76 -2.77 6.31
CA VAL A 61 7.41 -2.64 4.89
C VAL A 61 8.42 -1.76 4.17
N THR A 62 9.15 -2.24 3.17
CA THR A 62 10.01 -1.35 2.36
C THR A 62 9.21 -0.59 1.30
N MET A 63 9.77 0.49 0.76
CA MET A 63 9.13 1.20 -0.36
C MET A 63 9.06 0.34 -1.62
N LEU A 64 10.05 -0.52 -1.84
CA LEU A 64 10.08 -1.44 -2.97
C LEU A 64 9.01 -2.52 -2.83
N ASP A 65 8.83 -3.10 -1.63
CA ASP A 65 7.77 -4.08 -1.37
C ASP A 65 6.41 -3.47 -1.69
N ALA A 66 6.14 -2.28 -1.14
CA ALA A 66 4.89 -1.58 -1.37
C ALA A 66 4.67 -1.25 -2.85
N TYR A 67 5.71 -0.80 -3.56
CA TYR A 67 5.62 -0.51 -4.98
C TYR A 67 5.25 -1.78 -5.78
N LEU A 68 6.02 -2.86 -5.60
CA LEU A 68 5.83 -4.11 -6.35
C LEU A 68 4.48 -4.77 -6.07
N ILE A 69 4.03 -4.75 -4.81
CA ILE A 69 2.73 -5.32 -4.43
C ILE A 69 1.61 -4.51 -5.09
N MET A 70 1.64 -3.19 -4.96
CA MET A 70 0.58 -2.33 -5.50
C MET A 70 0.53 -2.38 -7.03
N GLU A 71 1.69 -2.39 -7.70
CA GLU A 71 1.78 -2.55 -9.16
C GLU A 71 1.23 -3.91 -9.61
N LYS A 72 1.59 -5.01 -8.92
CA LYS A 72 1.04 -6.35 -9.21
C LYS A 72 -0.46 -6.47 -8.97
N LEU A 73 -1.00 -5.69 -8.04
CA LEU A 73 -2.44 -5.58 -7.79
C LEU A 73 -3.16 -4.68 -8.81
N GLY A 74 -2.43 -4.05 -9.74
CA GLY A 74 -3.00 -3.23 -10.81
C GLY A 74 -3.17 -1.75 -10.47
N TYR A 75 -2.61 -1.28 -9.35
CA TYR A 75 -2.69 0.13 -8.97
C TYR A 75 -1.72 1.00 -9.77
N CYS A 76 -2.17 2.20 -10.14
CA CYS A 76 -1.31 3.22 -10.72
C CYS A 76 -0.60 4.01 -9.62
N ILE A 77 0.73 3.93 -9.61
CA ILE A 77 1.57 4.62 -8.63
C ILE A 77 2.11 5.91 -9.24
N GLN A 78 1.94 7.02 -8.53
CA GLN A 78 2.39 8.35 -8.96
C GLN A 78 3.45 8.88 -8.01
N PHE A 79 4.56 9.38 -8.57
CA PHE A 79 5.55 10.12 -7.78
C PHE A 79 5.13 11.59 -7.70
N GLN A 80 4.80 12.08 -6.50
CA GLN A 80 4.49 13.49 -6.29
C GLN A 80 5.72 14.22 -5.77
N ARG A 81 6.19 15.22 -6.52
CA ARG A 81 7.30 16.12 -6.16
C ARG A 81 6.85 17.26 -5.26
#